data_AF-A0A2W5KNG0-F1
#
_entry.id   AF-A0A2W5KNG0-F1
#
_cell.length_a   1.000
_cell.length_b   1.000
_cell.length_c   1.000
_cell.angle_alpha   90.00
_cell.angle_beta   90.00
_cell.angle_gamma   90.00
#
_symmetry.space_group_name_H-M   'P 1'
#
loop_
_entity.id
_entity.type
_entity.pdbx_description
1 polymer ?
#
loop_
_entity_poly.entity_id
_entity_poly.type
_entity_poly.pdbx_seq_one_letter_code
_entity_poly.pdbx_strand_id
1 'polypeptide(L)'
;MAVLAKVALAALLGSAVSAAAAERTGETAWGRLALGYDAAGRPEVVHTPLPWLLPTIGRTLSGNPYGTGALAFGVADAPQPPGVHGQALSFLFYSDGYFAQNPAAHIAIVLKGRWAHDDPVTPVYEGDLSGRGIVIGNVSARADGCRLAPTAQVESFWRGGNALFPQTCSRPLRDRTWYRMRILASNARGIAYQITDPDGSTVYANHAMQDPGAHIDETLGGFAILQVFESVRVPTWRLWFDEVRTWWY
;
A
#
# COMPACT_ATOMS: atom_id res chain seq x y z
N MET A 1 11.95 5.98 -27.74
CA MET A 1 10.59 5.61 -27.32
C MET A 1 10.29 5.75 -25.80
N ALA A 2 11.22 6.21 -24.94
CA ALA A 2 11.02 6.25 -23.48
C ALA A 2 10.33 7.52 -22.91
N VAL A 3 10.03 8.54 -23.74
CA VAL A 3 9.50 9.83 -23.26
C VAL A 3 7.97 9.84 -23.14
N LEU A 4 7.26 9.04 -23.93
CA LEU A 4 5.79 9.01 -23.96
C LEU A 4 5.17 8.34 -22.70
N ALA A 5 5.85 7.36 -22.10
CA ALA A 5 5.32 6.64 -20.94
C ALA A 5 5.26 7.49 -19.65
N LYS A 6 6.20 8.44 -19.48
CA LYS A 6 6.25 9.31 -18.28
C LYS A 6 5.12 10.34 -18.26
N VAL A 7 4.70 10.82 -19.43
CA VAL A 7 3.66 11.85 -19.56
C VAL A 7 2.26 11.29 -19.26
N ALA A 8 1.99 10.05 -19.68
CA ALA A 8 0.68 9.41 -19.48
C ALA A 8 0.37 9.16 -17.99
N LEU A 9 1.34 8.70 -17.19
CA LEU A 9 1.12 8.38 -15.78
C LEU A 9 0.90 9.62 -14.91
N ALA A 10 1.64 10.70 -15.18
CA ALA A 10 1.47 11.97 -14.47
C ALA A 10 0.13 12.66 -14.81
N ALA A 11 -0.33 12.55 -16.07
CA ALA A 11 -1.62 13.10 -16.49
C ALA A 11 -2.83 12.45 -15.77
N LEU A 12 -2.74 11.15 -15.45
CA LEU A 12 -3.77 10.43 -14.68
C LEU A 12 -3.91 10.94 -13.24
N LEU A 13 -2.86 11.59 -12.69
CA LEU A 13 -2.90 12.13 -11.34
C LEU A 13 -3.58 13.51 -11.23
N GLY A 14 -3.67 14.26 -12.34
CA GLY A 14 -3.98 15.69 -12.34
C GLY A 14 -5.43 16.12 -12.63
N SER A 15 -6.35 15.21 -13.00
CA SER A 15 -7.71 15.58 -13.40
C SER A 15 -8.74 15.43 -12.25
N ALA A 16 -8.86 16.50 -11.45
CA ALA A 16 -10.01 16.72 -10.59
C ALA A 16 -11.07 17.53 -11.36
N VAL A 17 -11.82 16.87 -12.26
CA VAL A 17 -13.07 17.42 -12.80
C VAL A 17 -14.06 16.28 -12.95
N SER A 18 -15.26 16.51 -12.43
CA SER A 18 -16.44 15.66 -12.51
C SER A 18 -16.71 15.22 -13.95
N ALA A 19 -16.17 14.08 -14.35
CA ALA A 19 -16.58 13.33 -15.51
C ALA A 19 -17.31 12.09 -14.98
N ALA A 20 -18.46 11.76 -15.57
CA ALA A 20 -19.13 10.48 -15.36
C ALA A 20 -18.06 9.39 -15.26
N ALA A 21 -18.02 8.70 -14.12
CA ALA A 21 -16.96 7.76 -13.81
C ALA A 21 -16.84 6.76 -14.97
N ALA A 22 -15.85 6.97 -15.84
CA ALA A 22 -15.55 6.03 -16.90
C ALA A 22 -15.36 4.68 -16.19
N GLU A 23 -16.09 3.67 -16.65
CA GLU A 23 -16.08 2.35 -16.04
C GLU A 23 -14.63 1.87 -15.98
N ARG A 24 -14.10 1.74 -14.76
CA ARG A 24 -12.71 1.35 -14.55
C ARG A 24 -12.61 -0.15 -14.78
N THR A 25 -11.76 -0.57 -15.72
CA THR A 25 -11.60 -1.98 -16.09
C THR A 25 -11.23 -2.81 -14.87
N GLY A 26 -12.06 -3.82 -14.56
CA GLY A 26 -11.83 -4.75 -13.45
C GLY A 26 -11.74 -4.06 -12.09
N GLU A 27 -12.53 -2.99 -11.85
CA GLU A 27 -12.57 -2.36 -10.54
C GLU A 27 -13.12 -3.32 -9.47
N THR A 28 -12.37 -3.46 -8.38
CA THR A 28 -12.78 -4.22 -7.20
C THR A 28 -12.82 -3.30 -6.00
N ALA A 29 -13.96 -3.25 -5.31
CA ALA A 29 -14.13 -2.55 -4.04
C ALA A 29 -13.93 -3.53 -2.88
N TRP A 30 -12.80 -3.40 -2.19
CA TRP A 30 -12.43 -4.22 -1.04
C TRP A 30 -13.10 -3.72 0.25
N GLY A 31 -13.55 -2.47 0.30
CA GLY A 31 -14.21 -1.89 1.47
C GLY A 31 -13.20 -1.41 2.51
N ARG A 32 -13.42 -1.74 3.79
CA ARG A 32 -12.59 -1.28 4.89
C ARG A 32 -11.65 -2.37 5.37
N LEU A 33 -10.39 -2.01 5.60
CA LEU A 33 -9.39 -2.81 6.29
C LEU A 33 -8.94 -2.07 7.55
N ALA A 34 -8.72 -2.81 8.63
CA ALA A 34 -8.08 -2.28 9.82
C ALA A 34 -6.99 -3.23 10.30
N LEU A 35 -5.83 -2.69 10.63
CA LEU A 35 -4.70 -3.40 11.22
C LEU A 35 -4.48 -2.81 12.62
N GLY A 36 -4.33 -3.65 13.63
CA GLY A 36 -4.03 -3.22 14.99
C GLY A 36 -4.13 -4.36 15.98
N TYR A 37 -4.61 -4.04 17.19
CA TYR A 37 -4.73 -5.01 18.28
C TYR A 37 -6.14 -4.95 18.89
N ASP A 38 -6.66 -6.12 19.29
CA ASP A 38 -7.95 -6.22 19.97
C ASP A 38 -7.87 -5.75 21.44
N ALA A 39 -9.01 -5.73 22.16
CA ALA A 39 -9.05 -5.32 23.56
C ALA A 39 -8.20 -6.20 24.51
N ALA A 40 -7.82 -7.40 24.08
CA ALA A 40 -6.92 -8.30 24.81
C ALA A 40 -5.46 -8.15 24.38
N GLY A 41 -5.14 -7.18 23.51
CA GLY A 41 -3.79 -6.94 23.00
C GLY A 41 -3.33 -7.96 21.95
N ARG A 42 -4.25 -8.72 21.34
CA ARG A 42 -3.90 -9.70 20.29
C ARG A 42 -3.85 -9.01 18.93
N PRO A 43 -2.87 -9.34 18.08
CA PRO A 43 -2.78 -8.81 16.72
C PRO A 43 -4.06 -9.14 15.93
N GLU A 44 -4.62 -8.15 15.25
CA GLU A 44 -5.87 -8.27 14.51
C GLU A 44 -5.79 -7.59 13.14
N VAL A 45 -6.27 -8.31 12.12
CA VAL A 45 -6.58 -7.76 10.80
C VAL A 45 -8.08 -7.94 10.58
N VAL A 46 -8.80 -6.82 10.43
CA VAL A 46 -10.26 -6.81 10.19
C VAL A 46 -10.53 -6.35 8.77
N HIS A 47 -11.27 -7.15 8.02
CA HIS A 47 -11.76 -6.80 6.68
C HIS A 47 -13.30 -6.71 6.69
N THR A 48 -13.85 -5.61 6.18
CA THR A 48 -15.29 -5.37 6.03
C THR A 48 -15.61 -5.01 4.57
N PRO A 49 -16.13 -5.96 3.77
CA PRO A 49 -16.40 -5.74 2.35
C PRO A 49 -17.61 -4.82 2.10
N LEU A 50 -17.69 -4.25 0.90
CA LEU A 50 -18.85 -3.49 0.39
C LEU A 50 -19.75 -4.37 -0.49
N PRO A 51 -21.08 -4.17 -0.54
CA PRO A 51 -21.88 -3.17 0.18
C PRO A 51 -22.24 -3.60 1.62
N TRP A 52 -22.48 -2.60 2.49
CA TRP A 52 -22.81 -2.69 3.92
C TRP A 52 -24.15 -3.41 4.24
N LEU A 53 -24.77 -4.07 3.27
CA LEU A 53 -26.09 -4.69 3.38
C LEU A 53 -26.06 -6.16 3.82
N LEU A 54 -24.88 -6.72 4.05
CA LEU A 54 -24.72 -8.03 4.67
C LEU A 54 -24.16 -7.86 6.07
N PRO A 55 -24.58 -8.68 7.06
CA PRO A 55 -24.02 -8.64 8.40
C PRO A 55 -22.51 -8.67 8.31
N THR A 56 -21.85 -7.79 9.06
CA THR A 56 -20.40 -7.61 9.09
C THR A 56 -19.73 -8.96 9.32
N ILE A 57 -19.28 -9.63 8.25
CA ILE A 57 -18.36 -10.75 8.40
C ILE A 57 -17.01 -10.10 8.63
N GLY A 58 -16.78 -9.64 9.86
CA GLY A 58 -15.45 -9.35 10.35
C GLY A 58 -14.67 -10.64 10.30
N ARG A 59 -14.00 -10.91 9.17
CA ARG A 59 -13.10 -12.04 9.08
C ARG A 59 -11.82 -11.61 9.79
N THR A 60 -11.72 -11.90 11.08
CA THR A 60 -10.43 -12.00 11.73
C THR A 60 -9.68 -13.10 11.00
N LEU A 61 -8.69 -12.75 10.19
CA LEU A 61 -7.84 -13.75 9.55
C LEU A 61 -7.15 -14.54 10.69
N SER A 62 -7.35 -15.86 10.67
CA SER A 62 -6.91 -16.74 11.75
C SER A 62 -5.39 -16.70 11.86
N GLY A 63 -4.90 -16.05 12.92
CA GLY A 63 -3.50 -16.09 13.34
C GLY A 63 -2.57 -15.31 12.43
N ASN A 64 -1.86 -14.34 12.98
CA ASN A 64 -0.60 -13.91 12.38
C ASN A 64 0.41 -15.06 12.55
N PRO A 65 0.83 -15.77 11.48
CA PRO A 65 1.76 -16.88 11.61
C PRO A 65 3.16 -16.43 12.05
N TYR A 66 3.48 -15.14 11.95
CA TYR A 66 4.77 -14.55 12.32
C TYR A 66 4.88 -14.14 13.80
N GLY A 67 3.96 -14.58 14.65
CA GLY A 67 3.83 -14.04 16.01
C GLY A 67 3.47 -12.55 15.97
N THR A 68 3.83 -11.78 16.98
CA THR A 68 3.46 -10.35 17.12
C THR A 68 4.13 -9.39 16.10
N GLY A 69 4.83 -9.89 15.07
CA GLY A 69 5.82 -9.13 14.31
C GLY A 69 5.33 -8.34 13.08
N ALA A 70 4.30 -8.80 12.36
CA ALA A 70 3.84 -8.13 11.13
C ALA A 70 2.36 -8.38 10.81
N LEU A 71 1.51 -7.35 10.83
CA LEU A 71 0.10 -7.45 10.40
C LEU A 71 -0.02 -7.25 8.89
N ALA A 72 -0.72 -8.12 8.17
CA ALA A 72 -0.84 -8.01 6.72
C ALA A 72 -2.22 -8.40 6.17
N PHE A 73 -2.61 -7.75 5.08
CA PHE A 73 -3.71 -8.12 4.20
C PHE A 73 -3.23 -8.04 2.76
N GLY A 74 -3.58 -9.01 1.91
CA GLY A 74 -3.20 -8.95 0.50
C GLY A 74 -3.94 -9.93 -0.39
N VAL A 75 -3.77 -9.71 -1.69
CA VAL A 75 -4.28 -10.53 -2.78
C VAL A 75 -3.06 -11.01 -3.56
N ALA A 76 -2.85 -12.32 -3.56
CA ALA A 76 -1.56 -12.94 -3.91
C ALA A 76 -1.12 -12.68 -5.36
N ASP A 77 -2.05 -12.73 -6.31
CA ASP A 77 -1.85 -12.36 -7.71
C ASP A 77 -3.23 -12.25 -8.38
N ALA A 78 -3.41 -11.30 -9.29
CA ALA A 78 -4.65 -11.14 -10.04
C ALA A 78 -4.32 -11.05 -11.53
N PRO A 79 -4.93 -11.89 -12.40
CA PRO A 79 -4.64 -11.86 -13.83
C PRO A 79 -4.90 -10.48 -14.42
N GLN A 80 -3.90 -9.94 -15.12
CA GLN A 80 -4.02 -8.68 -15.85
C GLN A 80 -4.99 -8.85 -17.04
N PRO A 81 -6.06 -8.03 -17.15
CA PRO A 81 -6.94 -8.04 -18.31
C PRO A 81 -6.20 -7.74 -19.63
N PRO A 82 -6.65 -8.26 -20.79
CA PRO A 82 -6.06 -7.90 -22.07
C PRO A 82 -6.13 -6.39 -22.35
N GLY A 83 -5.04 -5.82 -22.86
CA GLY A 83 -4.98 -4.43 -23.34
C GLY A 83 -4.78 -3.34 -22.28
N VAL A 84 -4.77 -3.67 -21.00
CA VAL A 84 -4.37 -2.72 -19.93
C VAL A 84 -2.87 -2.81 -19.69
N HIS A 85 -2.28 -1.77 -19.09
CA HIS A 85 -0.82 -1.66 -18.89
C HIS A 85 -0.42 -1.19 -17.50
N GLY A 86 -1.38 -1.00 -16.59
CA GLY A 86 -1.11 -0.69 -15.21
C GLY A 86 -2.24 -1.06 -14.27
N GLN A 87 -1.92 -1.02 -12.99
CA GLN A 87 -2.84 -1.25 -11.90
C GLN A 87 -2.81 -0.05 -10.97
N ALA A 88 -3.96 0.27 -10.41
CA ALA A 88 -4.14 1.34 -9.46
C ALA A 88 -4.72 0.81 -8.16
N LEU A 89 -4.37 1.47 -7.05
CA LEU A 89 -4.92 1.25 -5.72
C LEU A 89 -5.26 2.61 -5.12
N SER A 90 -6.46 2.76 -4.57
CA SER A 90 -6.86 3.94 -3.81
C SER A 90 -7.54 3.56 -2.52
N PHE A 91 -7.29 4.36 -1.48
CA PHE A 91 -7.87 4.18 -0.15
C PHE A 91 -7.81 5.48 0.63
N LEU A 92 -8.68 5.61 1.63
CA LEU A 92 -8.53 6.58 2.70
C LEU A 92 -7.69 5.95 3.80
N PHE A 93 -6.63 6.63 4.22
CA PHE A 93 -5.72 6.19 5.26
C PHE A 93 -5.90 7.03 6.51
N TYR A 94 -5.98 6.38 7.67
CA TYR A 94 -5.96 7.02 8.97
C TYR A 94 -5.19 6.18 9.96
N SER A 95 -4.43 6.86 10.81
CA SER A 95 -3.65 6.27 11.87
C SER A 95 -4.10 6.83 13.21
N ASP A 96 -4.30 6.00 14.22
CA ASP A 96 -4.49 6.42 15.62
C ASP A 96 -3.36 5.86 16.46
N GLY A 97 -2.40 6.72 16.76
CA GLY A 97 -1.26 6.44 17.63
C GLY A 97 -0.19 5.53 17.03
N TYR A 98 -0.30 5.07 15.77
CA TYR A 98 0.73 4.22 15.16
C TYR A 98 2.05 4.96 15.04
N PHE A 99 2.05 6.18 14.50
CA PHE A 99 3.30 6.92 14.31
C PHE A 99 3.94 7.33 15.64
N ALA A 100 3.14 7.71 16.63
CA ALA A 100 3.62 8.07 17.96
C ALA A 100 4.20 6.87 18.73
N GLN A 101 3.53 5.71 18.67
CA GLN A 101 3.98 4.51 19.38
C GLN A 101 5.13 3.80 18.66
N ASN A 102 5.13 3.81 17.32
CA ASN A 102 6.12 3.14 16.50
C ASN A 102 6.96 4.12 15.66
N PRO A 103 7.80 4.96 16.30
CA PRO A 103 8.58 5.99 15.58
C PRO A 103 9.61 5.40 14.62
N ALA A 104 9.94 4.10 14.72
CA ALA A 104 10.89 3.41 13.86
C ALA A 104 10.24 2.42 12.87
N ALA A 105 8.91 2.27 12.90
CA ALA A 105 8.21 1.33 12.01
C ALA A 105 7.71 2.00 10.73
N HIS A 106 7.28 1.17 9.79
CA HIS A 106 6.60 1.62 8.58
C HIS A 106 5.58 0.59 8.11
N ILE A 107 4.71 1.03 7.22
CA ILE A 107 3.74 0.20 6.52
C ILE A 107 4.26 0.06 5.10
N ALA A 108 4.31 -1.14 4.55
CA ALA A 108 4.53 -1.40 3.14
C ALA A 108 3.17 -1.58 2.44
N ILE A 109 2.96 -0.83 1.36
CA ILE A 109 1.85 -1.00 0.43
C ILE A 109 2.45 -1.44 -0.89
N VAL A 110 2.04 -2.58 -1.42
CA VAL A 110 2.58 -3.18 -2.64
C VAL A 110 1.47 -3.30 -3.68
N LEU A 111 1.78 -3.01 -4.94
CA LEU A 111 0.90 -3.06 -6.11
C LEU A 111 1.64 -3.64 -7.31
N LYS A 112 0.90 -4.19 -8.30
CA LYS A 112 1.48 -5.02 -9.37
C LYS A 112 2.52 -5.98 -8.78
N GLY A 113 2.10 -6.67 -7.73
CA GLY A 113 2.96 -7.45 -6.88
C GLY A 113 2.51 -8.89 -6.73
N ARG A 114 3.36 -9.66 -6.09
CA ARG A 114 3.07 -10.97 -5.52
C ARG A 114 3.24 -10.86 -4.02
N TRP A 115 2.31 -11.46 -3.30
CA TRP A 115 2.42 -11.63 -1.86
C TRP A 115 2.05 -13.05 -1.47
N ALA A 116 2.87 -13.68 -0.66
CA ALA A 116 2.58 -14.94 -0.01
C ALA A 116 2.97 -14.83 1.46
N HIS A 117 2.07 -15.29 2.33
CA HIS A 117 2.45 -15.54 3.72
C HIS A 117 3.39 -16.73 3.78
N ASP A 118 4.34 -16.67 4.71
CA ASP A 118 5.15 -17.80 5.12
C ASP A 118 4.26 -18.83 5.82
N ASP A 119 4.52 -20.11 5.58
CA ASP A 119 3.88 -21.20 6.31
C ASP A 119 4.72 -21.47 7.57
N PRO A 120 4.22 -21.14 8.78
CA PRO A 120 5.00 -21.32 10.01
C PRO A 120 5.24 -22.80 10.36
N VAL A 121 4.59 -23.74 9.65
CA VAL A 121 4.77 -25.18 9.82
C VAL A 121 5.94 -25.70 8.99
N THR A 122 6.36 -24.97 7.95
CA THR A 122 7.51 -25.37 7.14
C THR A 122 8.79 -24.71 7.67
N PRO A 123 9.94 -25.42 7.66
CA PRO A 123 11.22 -24.83 8.07
C PRO A 123 11.84 -23.93 6.98
N VAL A 124 11.14 -23.73 5.86
CA VAL A 124 11.60 -22.96 4.71
C VAL A 124 10.91 -21.61 4.79
N TYR A 125 11.67 -20.52 4.70
CA TYR A 125 11.09 -19.19 4.49
C TYR A 125 10.50 -19.11 3.08
N GLU A 126 9.20 -19.36 2.98
CA GLU A 126 8.34 -19.35 1.80
C GLU A 126 7.58 -18.04 1.63
N GLY A 127 7.56 -17.20 2.67
CA GLY A 127 7.03 -15.84 2.60
C GLY A 127 7.67 -15.05 1.46
N ASP A 128 6.83 -14.33 0.70
CA ASP A 128 7.28 -13.59 -0.47
C ASP A 128 6.57 -12.26 -0.60
N LEU A 129 7.35 -11.21 -0.83
CA LEU A 129 6.86 -9.88 -1.15
C LEU A 129 7.66 -9.35 -2.34
N SER A 130 6.99 -9.21 -3.47
CA SER A 130 7.58 -8.63 -4.68
C SER A 130 6.59 -7.68 -5.31
N GLY A 131 7.02 -6.52 -5.79
CA GLY A 131 6.12 -5.55 -6.40
C GLY A 131 6.59 -4.11 -6.22
N ARG A 132 5.74 -3.18 -6.66
CA ARG A 132 6.04 -1.74 -6.61
C ARG A 132 4.99 -1.07 -5.75
N GLY A 133 5.39 -0.15 -4.89
CA GLY A 133 4.40 0.58 -4.12
C GLY A 133 4.99 1.71 -3.32
N ILE A 134 4.48 1.87 -2.11
CA ILE A 134 4.95 2.90 -1.20
C ILE A 134 5.17 2.31 0.18
N VAL A 135 6.08 2.93 0.92
CA VAL A 135 6.09 2.84 2.38
C VAL A 135 5.47 4.06 3.01
N ILE A 136 4.83 3.89 4.17
CA ILE A 136 4.26 4.95 4.99
C ILE A 136 4.79 4.79 6.42
N GLY A 137 5.56 5.75 6.92
CA GLY A 137 6.13 5.69 8.27
C GLY A 137 7.57 6.18 8.29
N ASN A 138 8.44 5.49 9.02
CA ASN A 138 9.84 5.85 9.15
C ASN A 138 10.77 4.83 8.49
N VAL A 139 11.49 5.28 7.46
CA VAL A 139 12.60 4.56 6.82
C VAL A 139 13.90 5.38 6.82
N SER A 140 13.99 6.43 7.65
CA SER A 140 15.08 7.41 7.63
C SER A 140 16.45 6.83 7.98
N ALA A 141 16.49 5.66 8.63
CA ALA A 141 17.72 4.95 8.95
C ALA A 141 18.28 4.13 7.77
N ARG A 142 17.52 3.97 6.68
CA ARG A 142 17.95 3.24 5.48
C ARG A 142 18.64 4.19 4.51
N ALA A 143 19.56 3.65 3.71
CA ALA A 143 20.06 4.35 2.55
C ALA A 143 18.88 4.75 1.66
N ASP A 144 18.90 5.98 1.15
CA ASP A 144 17.86 6.56 0.31
C ASP A 144 16.46 6.71 0.96
N GLY A 145 16.34 6.50 2.28
CA GLY A 145 15.11 6.78 3.01
C GLY A 145 14.86 8.28 3.19
N CYS A 146 13.58 8.66 3.30
CA CYS A 146 13.21 10.03 3.63
C CYS A 146 13.81 10.47 4.96
N ARG A 147 14.45 11.65 4.98
CA ARG A 147 15.08 12.20 6.19
C ARG A 147 14.06 12.63 7.25
N LEU A 148 12.86 13.00 6.82
CA LEU A 148 11.75 13.33 7.70
C LEU A 148 10.83 12.13 7.80
N ALA A 149 10.23 11.93 8.98
CA ALA A 149 9.28 10.87 9.24
C ALA A 149 8.18 11.38 10.20
N PRO A 150 6.98 10.78 10.20
CA PRO A 150 6.54 9.74 9.27
C PRO A 150 6.21 10.35 7.90
N THR A 151 6.63 9.72 6.80
CA THR A 151 6.34 10.16 5.42
C THR A 151 5.89 8.98 4.57
N ALA A 152 5.28 9.27 3.43
CA ALA A 152 5.17 8.30 2.35
C ALA A 152 6.39 8.41 1.41
N GLN A 153 6.81 7.29 0.84
CA GLN A 153 7.89 7.21 -0.14
C GLN A 153 7.66 6.02 -1.06
N VAL A 154 8.02 6.13 -2.34
CA VAL A 154 8.03 4.98 -3.24
C VAL A 154 9.09 3.98 -2.78
N GLU A 155 8.71 2.70 -2.78
CA GLU A 155 9.59 1.57 -2.58
C GLU A 155 9.25 0.43 -3.56
N SER A 156 10.29 -0.16 -4.12
CA SER A 156 10.20 -1.42 -4.87
C SER A 156 10.69 -2.56 -3.99
N PHE A 157 9.98 -3.68 -4.00
CA PHE A 157 10.23 -4.84 -3.15
C PHE A 157 10.51 -6.07 -4.03
N TRP A 158 11.49 -6.88 -3.65
CA TRP A 158 11.73 -8.19 -4.27
C TRP A 158 12.39 -9.14 -3.28
N ARG A 159 12.45 -10.43 -3.63
CA ARG A 159 13.08 -11.43 -2.78
C ARG A 159 14.56 -11.07 -2.53
N GLY A 160 14.89 -10.82 -1.26
CA GLY A 160 16.25 -10.50 -0.84
C GLY A 160 16.67 -9.03 -1.00
N GLY A 161 15.75 -8.11 -1.34
CA GLY A 161 16.11 -6.70 -1.42
C GLY A 161 14.94 -5.75 -1.65
N ASN A 162 15.27 -4.46 -1.62
CA ASN A 162 14.34 -3.37 -1.84
C ASN A 162 15.08 -2.15 -2.39
N ALA A 163 14.36 -1.22 -3.01
CA ALA A 163 14.88 0.09 -3.43
C ALA A 163 13.93 1.21 -3.02
N LEU A 164 14.49 2.19 -2.29
CA LEU A 164 13.82 3.43 -1.90
C LEU A 164 14.13 4.54 -2.89
N PHE A 165 13.14 5.41 -3.16
CA PHE A 165 13.29 6.50 -4.13
C PHE A 165 13.18 7.86 -3.42
N PRO A 166 14.30 8.50 -3.04
CA PRO A 166 14.34 9.63 -2.10
C PRO A 166 13.70 10.91 -2.65
N GLN A 167 13.63 11.05 -3.98
CA GLN A 167 12.92 12.14 -4.65
C GLN A 167 11.40 12.04 -4.52
N THR A 168 10.87 10.97 -3.93
CA THR A 168 9.43 10.74 -3.79
C THR A 168 8.90 10.94 -2.37
N CYS A 169 9.69 11.54 -1.48
CA CYS A 169 9.28 11.81 -0.10
C CYS A 169 8.10 12.78 -0.03
N SER A 170 7.02 12.35 0.62
CA SER A 170 5.89 13.23 0.92
C SER A 170 6.25 14.25 2.01
N ARG A 171 5.33 15.20 2.25
CA ARG A 171 5.31 15.95 3.51
C ARG A 171 5.06 14.99 4.68
N PRO A 172 5.51 15.34 5.90
CA PRO A 172 5.23 14.54 7.09
C PRO A 172 3.74 14.32 7.31
N LEU A 173 3.37 13.08 7.54
CA LEU A 173 2.02 12.63 7.90
C LEU A 173 1.82 12.73 9.41
N ARG A 174 0.57 12.66 9.86
CA ARG A 174 0.21 12.79 11.26
C ARG A 174 -0.79 11.73 11.67
N ASP A 175 -0.71 11.32 12.93
CA ASP A 175 -1.79 10.57 13.56
C ASP A 175 -3.06 11.44 13.57
N ARG A 176 -4.21 10.77 13.63
CA ARG A 176 -5.55 11.33 13.71
C ARG A 176 -5.90 12.26 12.56
N THR A 177 -5.36 12.00 11.38
CA THR A 177 -5.62 12.75 10.16
C THR A 177 -5.93 11.77 9.03
N TRP A 178 -7.01 12.03 8.28
CA TRP A 178 -7.38 11.25 7.11
C TRP A 178 -6.61 11.73 5.89
N TYR A 179 -6.12 10.79 5.09
CA TYR A 179 -5.43 11.05 3.83
C TYR A 179 -6.01 10.15 2.75
N ARG A 180 -6.44 10.71 1.62
CA ARG A 180 -6.76 9.88 0.45
C ARG A 180 -5.48 9.61 -0.32
N MET A 181 -5.16 8.34 -0.44
CA MET A 181 -4.00 7.83 -1.17
C MET A 181 -4.47 7.27 -2.51
N ARG A 182 -3.69 7.54 -3.56
CA ARG A 182 -3.80 6.86 -4.85
C ARG A 182 -2.41 6.46 -5.32
N ILE A 183 -2.23 5.20 -5.64
CA ILE A 183 -0.99 4.61 -6.14
C ILE A 183 -1.28 4.06 -7.53
N LEU A 184 -0.38 4.28 -8.46
CA LEU A 184 -0.42 3.77 -9.82
C LEU A 184 0.90 3.05 -10.10
N ALA A 185 0.83 1.83 -10.62
CA ALA A 185 1.98 1.05 -11.05
C ALA A 185 1.76 0.52 -12.48
N SER A 186 2.76 0.63 -13.36
CA SER A 186 2.66 0.18 -14.76
C SER A 186 3.61 -0.98 -15.09
N ASN A 187 3.29 -1.70 -16.17
CA ASN A 187 4.13 -2.76 -16.73
C ASN A 187 5.47 -2.19 -17.21
N ALA A 188 5.47 -0.95 -17.69
CA ALA A 188 6.69 -0.22 -18.03
C ALA A 188 7.45 0.25 -16.78
N ARG A 189 7.36 -0.45 -15.64
CA ARG A 189 8.02 -0.19 -14.34
C ARG A 189 7.83 1.22 -13.79
N GLY A 190 6.75 1.87 -14.21
CA GLY A 190 6.36 3.18 -13.73
C GLY A 190 5.67 3.05 -12.38
N ILE A 191 5.96 3.96 -11.46
CA ILE A 191 5.22 4.10 -10.22
C ILE A 191 4.99 5.57 -9.86
N ALA A 192 3.76 5.89 -9.50
CA ALA A 192 3.39 7.21 -9.02
C ALA A 192 2.41 7.08 -7.85
N TYR A 193 2.40 8.07 -6.96
CA TYR A 193 1.39 8.19 -5.93
C TYR A 193 1.03 9.64 -5.62
N GLN A 194 -0.18 9.83 -5.14
CA GLN A 194 -0.74 11.09 -4.71
C GLN A 194 -1.39 10.94 -3.34
N ILE A 195 -1.25 11.98 -2.54
CA ILE A 195 -1.92 12.18 -1.26
C ILE A 195 -2.78 13.43 -1.38
N THR A 196 -4.08 13.30 -1.12
CA THR A 196 -4.96 14.45 -0.89
C THR A 196 -5.51 14.41 0.53
N ASP A 197 -5.91 15.55 1.05
CA ASP A 197 -6.77 15.59 2.23
C ASP A 197 -8.20 15.09 1.86
N PRO A 198 -9.09 14.89 2.84
CA PRO A 198 -10.46 14.46 2.58
C PRO A 198 -11.28 15.47 1.77
N ASP A 199 -10.91 16.75 1.83
CA ASP A 199 -11.55 17.85 1.08
C ASP A 199 -11.06 17.91 -0.39
N GLY A 200 -10.09 17.06 -0.75
CA GLY A 200 -9.58 16.90 -2.11
C GLY A 200 -8.37 17.78 -2.44
N SER A 201 -7.87 18.57 -1.50
CA SER A 201 -6.66 19.36 -1.71
C SER A 201 -5.44 18.46 -1.79
N THR A 202 -4.58 18.68 -2.78
CA THR A 202 -3.34 17.90 -2.92
C THR A 202 -2.38 18.24 -1.78
N VAL A 203 -2.11 17.26 -0.92
CA VAL A 203 -1.07 17.32 0.11
C VAL A 203 0.30 17.05 -0.52
N TYR A 204 0.33 16.09 -1.44
CA TYR A 204 1.52 15.69 -2.16
C TYR A 204 1.16 14.94 -3.44
N ALA A 205 1.91 15.14 -4.51
CA ALA A 205 1.86 14.30 -5.71
C ALA A 205 3.29 14.13 -6.20
N ASN A 206 3.74 12.88 -6.34
CA ASN A 206 5.03 12.67 -6.98
C ASN A 206 4.88 12.71 -8.51
N HIS A 207 6.01 12.93 -9.18
CA HIS A 207 6.13 12.58 -10.58
C HIS A 207 6.34 11.07 -10.71
N ALA A 208 5.84 10.52 -11.82
CA ALA A 208 6.06 9.14 -12.19
C ALA A 208 7.56 8.79 -12.13
N MET A 209 7.88 7.83 -11.27
CA MET A 209 9.21 7.26 -11.15
C MET A 209 9.33 6.02 -12.01
N GLN A 210 10.53 5.79 -12.49
CA GLN A 210 10.89 4.58 -13.20
C GLN A 210 11.71 3.72 -12.25
N ASP A 211 11.22 2.53 -11.93
CA ASP A 211 12.03 1.53 -11.25
C ASP A 211 13.09 0.99 -12.24
N PRO A 212 14.40 1.18 -11.96
CA PRO A 212 15.46 0.75 -12.86
C PRO A 212 15.65 -0.78 -12.84
N GLY A 213 15.17 -1.47 -11.81
CA GLY A 213 15.38 -2.90 -11.61
C GLY A 213 14.52 -3.77 -12.51
N ALA A 214 15.10 -4.85 -13.04
CA ALA A 214 14.37 -5.94 -13.71
C ALA A 214 13.95 -7.05 -12.72
N HIS A 215 13.95 -6.76 -11.42
CA HIS A 215 13.75 -7.76 -10.36
C HIS A 215 12.28 -8.15 -10.14
N ILE A 216 11.37 -7.31 -10.62
CA ILE A 216 9.93 -7.46 -10.41
C ILE A 216 9.29 -7.75 -11.76
N ASP A 217 8.64 -8.90 -11.84
CA ASP A 217 7.86 -9.33 -13.01
C ASP A 217 6.77 -8.29 -13.33
N GLU A 218 6.72 -7.89 -14.60
CA GLU A 218 5.82 -6.85 -15.10
C GLU A 218 4.38 -7.34 -15.26
N THR A 219 4.17 -8.66 -15.24
CA THR A 219 2.86 -9.32 -15.39
C THR A 219 2.07 -9.45 -14.08
N LEU A 220 2.71 -9.18 -12.94
CA LEU A 220 2.08 -9.28 -11.62
C LEU A 220 0.88 -8.33 -11.47
N GLY A 221 -0.14 -8.81 -10.74
CA GLY A 221 -1.38 -8.06 -10.50
C GLY A 221 -1.92 -8.12 -9.08
N GLY A 222 -1.19 -8.70 -8.14
CA GLY A 222 -1.54 -8.69 -6.73
C GLY A 222 -1.27 -7.35 -6.06
N PHE A 223 -1.77 -7.21 -4.82
CA PHE A 223 -1.45 -6.10 -3.94
C PHE A 223 -1.41 -6.56 -2.49
N ALA A 224 -0.72 -5.82 -1.63
CA ALA A 224 -0.69 -6.10 -0.20
C ALA A 224 -0.52 -4.82 0.62
N ILE A 225 -1.02 -4.84 1.85
CA ILE A 225 -0.87 -3.82 2.87
C ILE A 225 -0.30 -4.53 4.10
N LEU A 226 0.90 -4.13 4.52
CA LEU A 226 1.63 -4.79 5.58
C LEU A 226 2.16 -3.75 6.55
N GLN A 227 1.90 -3.93 7.84
CA GLN A 227 2.68 -3.29 8.87
C GLN A 227 3.99 -4.06 9.04
N VAL A 228 5.12 -3.34 9.00
CA VAL A 228 6.46 -3.90 9.03
C VAL A 228 7.21 -3.33 10.23
N PHE A 229 7.74 -4.25 11.05
CA PHE A 229 8.46 -4.01 12.30
C PHE A 229 7.59 -3.40 13.41
N GLU A 230 7.46 -4.09 14.53
CA GLU A 230 6.85 -3.55 15.76
C GLU A 230 7.96 -3.21 16.76
N SER A 231 7.95 -2.00 17.28
CA SER A 231 8.94 -1.54 18.28
C SER A 231 8.40 -1.50 19.70
N VAL A 232 7.10 -1.77 19.88
CA VAL A 232 6.39 -1.62 21.16
C VAL A 232 5.94 -2.96 21.72
N ARG A 233 6.09 -3.13 23.05
CA ARG A 233 5.71 -4.37 23.75
C ARG A 233 4.20 -4.51 23.98
N VAL A 234 3.48 -3.40 24.14
CA VAL A 234 2.02 -3.37 24.39
C VAL A 234 1.38 -2.32 23.48
N PRO A 235 1.26 -2.61 22.17
CA PRO A 235 0.70 -1.69 21.21
C PRO A 235 -0.80 -1.48 21.43
N THR A 236 -1.24 -0.22 21.33
CA THR A 236 -2.66 0.18 21.37
C THR A 236 -3.09 0.95 20.13
N TRP A 237 -2.20 1.02 19.15
CA TRP A 237 -2.42 1.76 17.92
C TRP A 237 -3.39 1.02 16.99
N ARG A 238 -3.98 1.78 16.07
CA ARG A 238 -4.80 1.22 14.99
C ARG A 238 -4.58 1.97 13.68
N LEU A 239 -4.58 1.22 12.59
CA LEU A 239 -4.52 1.71 11.22
C LEU A 239 -5.83 1.38 10.52
N TRP A 240 -6.36 2.32 9.76
CA TRP A 240 -7.55 2.13 8.94
C TRP A 240 -7.25 2.48 7.49
N PHE A 241 -7.73 1.61 6.61
CA PHE A 241 -7.76 1.78 5.17
C PHE A 241 -9.23 1.68 4.77
N ASP A 242 -9.86 2.79 4.47
CA ASP A 242 -11.26 2.84 4.06
C ASP A 242 -11.38 3.00 2.55
N GLU A 243 -12.54 2.65 1.99
CA GLU A 243 -12.82 2.74 0.55
C GLU A 243 -11.73 2.10 -0.33
N VAL A 244 -11.12 0.99 0.13
CA VAL A 244 -10.03 0.34 -0.58
C VAL A 244 -10.53 -0.17 -1.93
N ARG A 245 -9.94 0.32 -3.02
CA ARG A 245 -10.33 0.01 -4.39
C ARG A 245 -9.11 -0.26 -5.26
N THR A 246 -9.19 -1.28 -6.09
CA THR A 246 -8.19 -1.57 -7.13
C THR A 246 -8.84 -1.53 -8.50
N TRP A 247 -8.11 -1.12 -9.53
CA TRP A 247 -8.57 -1.21 -10.92
C TRP A 247 -7.39 -1.26 -11.89
N TRP A 248 -7.67 -1.60 -13.14
CA TRP A 248 -6.70 -1.62 -14.23
C TRP A 248 -6.85 -0.40 -15.14
N TYR A 249 -5.74 0.07 -15.72
CA TYR A 249 -5.71 1.21 -16.66
C TYR A 249 -4.68 1.02 -17.79
#